data_AF-A0A0L6UPM5-F1
#
_entry.id   AF-A0A0L6UPM5-F1
#
_cell.length_a   1.000
_cell.length_b   1.000
_cell.length_c   1.000
_cell.angle_alpha   90.00
_cell.angle_beta   90.00
_cell.angle_gamma   90.00
#
_symmetry.space_group_name_H-M   'P 1'
#
loop_
_entity.id
_entity.type
_entity.pdbx_description
1 polymer ?
#
loop_
_entity_poly.entity_id
_entity_poly.type
_entity_poly.pdbx_seq_one_letter_code
_entity_poly.pdbx_strand_id
1 'polypeptide(L)'
;MDATVHANVITHVNKDDALLIWKSINEYFASQHAANCARVWNHFSYLAFDNSDILSFITKTKAAIEKLHEVGVNRDPVILAYEIIEKLPKTPEFTSISTAITHSGSTITPDLLLDHLRLHANQLAIETSAQSSSSQKQVSLFTDASKKCKYKAHNTLANHPESCCWKLYPHLQPDYLENSKAKHQAEHSMDIKFCLK
;
A
#
# COMPACT_ATOMS: atom_id res chain seq x y z
N MET A 1 -40.98 -18.44 -9.48
CA MET A 1 -39.78 -18.60 -8.61
C MET A 1 -39.04 -17.29 -8.59
N ASP A 2 -38.38 -16.96 -7.49
CA ASP A 2 -37.51 -15.79 -7.42
C ASP A 2 -36.37 -15.91 -8.44
N ALA A 3 -36.05 -14.80 -9.14
CA ALA A 3 -35.06 -14.80 -10.21
C ALA A 3 -33.65 -15.16 -9.71
N THR A 4 -33.34 -14.83 -8.45
CA THR A 4 -32.07 -15.15 -7.78
C THR A 4 -31.96 -16.64 -7.52
N VAL A 5 -33.05 -17.27 -7.06
CA VAL A 5 -33.08 -18.72 -6.83
C VAL A 5 -32.89 -19.48 -8.15
N HIS A 6 -33.57 -19.06 -9.22
CA HIS A 6 -33.43 -19.66 -10.55
C HIS A 6 -31.97 -19.59 -11.05
N ALA A 7 -31.29 -18.45 -10.88
CA ALA A 7 -29.91 -18.28 -11.31
C ALA A 7 -28.91 -19.16 -10.52
N ASN A 8 -29.21 -19.50 -9.26
CA ASN A 8 -28.34 -20.30 -8.40
C ASN A 8 -28.55 -21.82 -8.57
N VAL A 9 -29.74 -22.27 -8.97
CA VAL A 9 -30.08 -23.70 -9.06
C VAL A 9 -30.11 -24.23 -10.49
N ILE A 10 -30.26 -23.37 -11.50
CA ILE A 10 -30.29 -23.74 -12.92
C ILE A 10 -29.07 -23.17 -13.63
N THR A 11 -28.27 -24.06 -14.20
CA THR A 11 -27.05 -23.78 -14.94
C THR A 11 -27.15 -24.33 -16.36
N HIS A 12 -26.24 -23.93 -17.25
CA HIS A 12 -26.16 -24.49 -18.60
C HIS A 12 -25.90 -26.01 -18.63
N VAL A 13 -25.39 -26.58 -17.52
CA VAL A 13 -25.06 -28.00 -17.36
C VAL A 13 -26.30 -28.81 -16.97
N ASN A 14 -27.16 -28.29 -16.09
CA ASN A 14 -28.29 -29.04 -15.54
C ASN A 14 -29.66 -28.66 -16.12
N LYS A 15 -29.76 -27.60 -16.93
CA LYS A 15 -31.05 -27.04 -17.42
C LYS A 15 -32.02 -28.05 -18.07
N ASP A 16 -31.51 -29.13 -18.65
CA ASP A 16 -32.30 -30.15 -19.36
C ASP A 16 -32.43 -31.46 -18.53
N ASP A 17 -31.84 -31.51 -17.33
CA ASP A 17 -31.87 -32.67 -16.43
C ASP A 17 -32.63 -32.34 -15.13
N ALA A 18 -33.88 -32.80 -15.06
CA ALA A 18 -34.76 -32.56 -13.92
C ALA A 18 -34.22 -33.14 -12.59
N LEU A 19 -33.47 -34.24 -12.61
CA LEU A 19 -32.88 -34.83 -11.40
C LEU A 19 -31.74 -33.97 -10.90
N LEU A 20 -30.89 -33.46 -11.81
CA LEU A 20 -29.78 -32.61 -11.45
C LEU A 20 -30.25 -31.23 -10.96
N ILE A 21 -31.31 -30.68 -11.55
CA ILE A 21 -31.98 -29.47 -11.04
C ILE A 21 -32.54 -29.71 -9.63
N TRP A 22 -33.25 -30.82 -9.42
CA TRP A 22 -33.80 -31.16 -8.10
C TRP A 22 -32.72 -31.28 -7.03
N LYS A 23 -31.58 -31.89 -7.37
CA LYS A 23 -30.41 -31.96 -6.49
C LYS A 23 -29.86 -30.58 -6.16
N SER A 24 -29.66 -29.72 -7.15
CA SER A 24 -29.19 -28.34 -6.96
C SER A 24 -30.14 -27.50 -6.11
N ILE A 25 -31.45 -27.67 -6.26
CA ILE A 25 -32.46 -27.04 -5.40
C ILE A 25 -32.29 -27.47 -3.95
N ASN A 26 -32.21 -28.78 -3.70
CA ASN A 26 -32.04 -29.30 -2.34
C ASN A 26 -30.73 -28.82 -1.70
N GLU A 27 -29.63 -28.82 -2.45
CA GLU A 27 -28.33 -28.33 -1.97
C GLU A 27 -28.38 -26.82 -1.64
N TYR A 28 -29.02 -26.02 -2.48
CA TYR A 28 -29.16 -24.57 -2.27
C TYR A 28 -29.97 -24.24 -1.01
N PHE A 29 -31.09 -24.92 -0.77
CA PHE A 29 -31.90 -24.72 0.45
C PHE A 29 -31.25 -25.32 1.69
N ALA A 30 -30.52 -26.43 1.56
CA ALA A 30 -29.72 -26.98 2.66
C ALA A 30 -28.56 -26.04 3.05
N SER A 31 -27.93 -25.38 2.07
CA SER A 31 -26.88 -24.38 2.31
C SER A 31 -27.40 -23.18 3.11
N GLN A 32 -28.59 -22.68 2.78
CA GLN A 32 -29.23 -21.56 3.48
C GLN A 32 -30.00 -21.95 4.74
N HIS A 33 -29.98 -23.23 5.12
CA HIS A 33 -30.63 -23.67 6.33
C HIS A 33 -30.00 -22.99 7.56
N ALA A 34 -30.83 -22.53 8.50
CA ALA A 34 -30.40 -21.72 9.64
C ALA A 34 -29.25 -22.36 10.46
N ALA A 35 -29.25 -23.69 10.61
CA ALA A 35 -28.17 -24.41 11.27
C ALA A 35 -26.83 -24.33 10.53
N ASN A 36 -26.85 -24.36 9.19
CA ASN A 36 -25.65 -24.19 8.38
C ASN A 36 -25.15 -22.74 8.45
N CYS A 37 -26.07 -21.77 8.33
CA CYS A 37 -25.77 -20.36 8.50
C CYS A 37 -25.11 -20.07 9.86
N ALA A 38 -25.66 -20.60 10.95
CA ALA A 38 -25.09 -20.47 12.29
C ALA A 38 -23.69 -21.11 12.39
N ARG A 39 -23.48 -22.27 11.75
CA ARG A 39 -22.17 -22.94 11.73
C ARG A 39 -21.11 -22.11 11.00
N VAL A 40 -21.45 -21.53 9.84
CA VAL A 40 -20.52 -20.68 9.08
C VAL A 40 -20.27 -19.36 9.81
N TRP A 41 -21.31 -18.78 10.42
CA TRP A 41 -21.17 -17.61 11.30
C TRP A 41 -20.21 -17.87 12.45
N ASN A 42 -20.41 -18.97 13.18
CA ASN A 42 -19.52 -19.34 14.29
C ASN A 42 -18.09 -19.57 13.81
N HIS A 43 -17.90 -20.15 12.61
CA HIS A 43 -16.57 -20.31 12.03
C HIS A 43 -15.88 -18.95 11.83
N PHE A 44 -16.58 -17.96 11.27
CA PHE A 44 -16.08 -16.59 11.12
C PHE A 44 -15.84 -15.92 12.48
N SER A 45 -16.81 -15.98 13.40
CA SER A 45 -16.72 -15.35 14.72
C SER A 45 -15.57 -15.90 15.56
N TYR A 46 -15.27 -17.20 15.46
CA TYR A 46 -14.17 -17.83 16.22
C TYR A 46 -12.81 -17.80 15.52
N LEU A 47 -12.67 -17.15 14.36
CA LEU A 47 -11.35 -16.92 13.78
C LEU A 47 -10.49 -16.12 14.76
N ALA A 48 -9.40 -16.73 15.20
CA ALA A 48 -8.43 -16.10 16.08
C ALA A 48 -7.34 -15.40 15.26
N PHE A 49 -6.93 -14.22 15.71
CA PHE A 49 -5.78 -13.52 15.16
C PHE A 49 -4.47 -14.20 15.62
N ASP A 50 -3.54 -14.36 14.69
CA ASP A 50 -2.20 -14.90 14.94
C ASP A 50 -1.14 -13.86 14.57
N ASN A 51 -0.40 -13.39 15.58
CA ASN A 51 0.69 -12.42 15.39
C ASN A 51 1.85 -12.98 14.57
N SER A 52 2.05 -14.30 14.57
CA SER A 52 3.12 -14.95 13.82
C SER A 52 2.80 -15.13 12.33
N ASP A 53 1.51 -15.11 11.98
CA ASP A 53 1.04 -15.35 10.61
C ASP A 53 -0.19 -14.48 10.26
N ILE A 54 0.08 -13.18 10.14
CA ILE A 54 -0.92 -12.17 9.76
C ILE A 54 -1.54 -12.49 8.38
N LEU A 55 -0.74 -13.03 7.45
CA LEU A 55 -1.20 -13.36 6.10
C LEU A 55 -2.22 -14.50 6.10
N SER A 56 -1.98 -15.55 6.89
CA SER A 56 -2.94 -16.66 7.07
C SER A 56 -4.24 -16.18 7.71
N PHE A 57 -4.17 -15.27 8.69
CA PHE A 57 -5.36 -14.64 9.24
C PHE A 57 -6.15 -13.88 8.16
N ILE A 58 -5.48 -13.08 7.33
CA ILE A 58 -6.12 -12.36 6.22
C ILE A 58 -6.82 -13.32 5.26
N THR A 59 -6.12 -14.36 4.80
CA THR A 59 -6.68 -15.35 3.86
C THR A 59 -7.88 -16.08 4.45
N LYS A 60 -7.78 -16.55 5.70
CA LYS A 60 -8.89 -17.25 6.38
C LYS A 60 -10.10 -16.33 6.57
N THR A 61 -9.87 -15.06 6.88
CA THR A 61 -10.94 -14.07 7.05
C THR A 61 -11.67 -13.80 5.73
N LYS A 62 -10.94 -13.60 4.61
CA LYS A 62 -11.56 -13.45 3.28
C LYS A 62 -12.41 -14.66 2.91
N ALA A 63 -11.84 -15.86 3.05
CA ALA A 63 -12.55 -17.10 2.75
C ALA A 63 -13.79 -17.31 3.65
N ALA A 64 -13.76 -16.87 4.91
CA ALA A 64 -14.91 -16.95 5.80
C ALA A 64 -16.01 -15.95 5.42
N ILE A 65 -15.66 -14.73 4.99
CA ILE A 65 -16.62 -13.73 4.49
C ILE A 65 -17.29 -14.23 3.20
N GLU A 66 -16.53 -14.82 2.28
CA GLU A 66 -17.09 -15.43 1.06
C GLU A 66 -18.09 -16.54 1.39
N LYS A 67 -17.74 -17.44 2.33
CA LYS A 67 -18.65 -18.50 2.80
C LYS A 67 -19.91 -17.95 3.45
N LEU A 68 -19.84 -16.83 4.18
CA LEU A 68 -21.04 -16.17 4.74
C LEU A 68 -21.99 -15.74 3.63
N HIS A 69 -21.45 -15.16 2.55
CA HIS A 69 -22.24 -14.78 1.39
C HIS A 69 -22.86 -16.00 0.68
N GLU A 70 -22.12 -17.09 0.53
CA GLU A 70 -22.61 -18.34 -0.09
C GLU A 70 -23.80 -18.96 0.66
N VAL A 71 -23.83 -18.89 1.99
CA VAL A 71 -24.95 -19.40 2.80
C VAL A 71 -26.09 -18.37 2.98
N GLY A 72 -25.99 -17.21 2.32
CA GLY A 72 -27.02 -16.17 2.39
C GLY A 72 -26.98 -15.32 3.66
N VAL A 73 -25.90 -15.37 4.44
CA VAL A 73 -25.68 -14.46 5.58
C VAL A 73 -25.09 -13.16 5.04
N ASN A 74 -25.98 -12.28 4.59
CA ASN A 74 -25.59 -10.95 4.11
C ASN A 74 -25.57 -9.96 5.29
N ARG A 75 -24.40 -9.41 5.61
CA ARG A 75 -24.21 -8.45 6.70
C ARG A 75 -23.53 -7.20 6.18
N ASP A 76 -23.86 -6.07 6.78
CA ASP A 76 -23.26 -4.78 6.43
C ASP A 76 -21.71 -4.86 6.51
N PRO A 77 -20.99 -4.48 5.44
CA PRO A 77 -19.52 -4.49 5.42
C PRO A 77 -18.88 -3.73 6.59
N VAL A 78 -19.49 -2.62 7.04
CA VAL A 78 -19.00 -1.83 8.17
C VAL A 78 -19.02 -2.66 9.45
N ILE A 79 -20.09 -3.43 9.65
CA ILE A 79 -20.25 -4.28 10.82
C ILE A 79 -19.29 -5.46 10.78
N LEU A 80 -19.09 -6.08 9.61
CA LEU A 80 -18.06 -7.10 9.43
C LEU A 80 -16.66 -6.55 9.72
N ALA A 81 -16.36 -5.32 9.30
CA ALA A 81 -15.08 -4.69 9.59
C ALA A 81 -14.89 -4.47 11.10
N TYR A 82 -15.90 -3.99 11.83
CA TYR A 82 -15.82 -3.85 13.28
C TYR A 82 -15.58 -5.20 13.99
N GLU A 83 -16.22 -6.28 13.54
CA GLU A 83 -15.96 -7.61 14.09
C GLU A 83 -14.51 -8.05 13.87
N ILE A 84 -13.89 -7.72 12.74
CA ILE A 84 -12.48 -8.03 12.48
C ILE A 84 -11.57 -7.19 13.38
N ILE A 85 -11.88 -5.89 13.58
CA ILE A 85 -11.15 -5.03 14.53
C ILE A 85 -11.20 -5.61 15.94
N GLU A 86 -12.34 -6.16 16.36
CA GLU A 86 -12.50 -6.75 17.68
C GLU A 86 -11.56 -7.94 17.91
N LYS A 87 -11.26 -8.71 16.85
CA LYS A 87 -10.34 -9.86 16.88
C LYS A 87 -8.87 -9.46 17.00
N LEU A 88 -8.52 -8.20 16.72
CA LEU A 88 -7.13 -7.75 16.76
C LEU A 88 -6.62 -7.62 18.21
N PRO A 89 -5.34 -7.95 18.48
CA PRO A 89 -4.73 -7.75 19.77
C PRO A 89 -4.81 -6.29 20.23
N LYS A 90 -5.00 -6.06 21.54
CA LYS A 90 -5.01 -4.71 22.14
C LYS A 90 -3.61 -4.16 22.40
N THR A 91 -2.70 -4.34 21.44
CA THR A 91 -1.35 -3.76 21.49
C THR A 91 -1.38 -2.36 20.87
N PRO A 92 -0.41 -1.47 21.20
CA PRO A 92 -0.39 -0.11 20.66
C PRO A 92 -0.30 -0.09 19.12
N GLU A 93 0.38 -1.07 18.51
CA GLU A 93 0.53 -1.18 17.06
C GLU A 93 -0.81 -1.43 16.37
N PHE A 94 -1.55 -2.46 16.76
CA PHE A 94 -2.86 -2.78 16.18
C PHE A 94 -3.94 -1.76 16.56
N THR A 95 -3.80 -1.11 17.72
CA THR A 95 -4.66 0.02 18.10
C THR A 95 -4.44 1.19 17.14
N SER A 96 -3.18 1.52 16.82
CA SER A 96 -2.85 2.58 15.85
C SER A 96 -3.42 2.27 14.46
N ILE A 97 -3.29 1.03 13.98
CA ILE A 97 -3.89 0.59 12.71
C ILE A 97 -5.40 0.76 12.73
N SER A 98 -6.06 0.28 13.81
CA SER A 98 -7.51 0.36 13.96
C SER A 98 -7.99 1.82 13.95
N THR A 99 -7.32 2.70 14.71
CA THR A 99 -7.60 4.13 14.75
C THR A 99 -7.36 4.81 13.40
N ALA A 100 -6.27 4.45 12.69
CA ALA A 100 -5.99 4.99 11.37
C ALA A 100 -7.13 4.69 10.38
N ILE A 101 -7.70 3.49 10.44
CA ILE A 101 -8.82 3.09 9.59
C ILE A 101 -10.10 3.81 10.03
N THR A 102 -10.45 3.78 11.32
CA THR A 102 -11.72 4.35 11.82
C THR A 102 -11.79 5.87 11.72
N HIS A 103 -10.64 6.56 11.74
CA HIS A 103 -10.54 8.02 11.63
C HIS A 103 -10.05 8.51 10.26
N SER A 104 -9.91 7.62 9.26
CA SER A 104 -9.47 7.97 7.90
C SER A 104 -10.47 8.84 7.11
N GLY A 105 -11.72 8.96 7.60
CA GLY A 105 -12.82 9.59 6.85
C GLY A 105 -13.31 8.75 5.66
N SER A 106 -12.72 7.58 5.42
CA SER A 106 -13.16 6.62 4.40
C SER A 106 -14.23 5.68 4.96
N THR A 107 -15.06 5.13 4.08
CA THR A 107 -16.00 4.07 4.45
C THR A 107 -15.23 2.83 4.92
N ILE A 108 -15.48 2.39 6.14
CA ILE A 108 -14.81 1.24 6.72
C ILE A 108 -15.33 -0.03 6.05
N THR A 109 -14.43 -0.79 5.42
CA THR A 109 -14.76 -2.08 4.79
C THR A 109 -13.81 -3.18 5.27
N PRO A 110 -14.22 -4.46 5.20
CA PRO A 110 -13.34 -5.58 5.54
C PRO A 110 -12.08 -5.58 4.67
N ASP A 111 -12.20 -5.31 3.38
CA ASP A 111 -11.07 -5.27 2.46
C ASP A 111 -10.05 -4.18 2.82
N LEU A 112 -10.51 -2.97 3.10
CA LEU A 112 -9.63 -1.86 3.52
C LEU A 112 -8.83 -2.25 4.77
N LEU A 113 -9.49 -2.86 5.76
CA LEU A 113 -8.84 -3.30 6.97
C LEU A 113 -7.80 -4.39 6.70
N LEU A 114 -8.16 -5.40 5.91
CA LEU A 114 -7.26 -6.51 5.58
C LEU A 114 -6.06 -6.04 4.75
N ASP A 115 -6.23 -5.02 3.91
CA ASP A 115 -5.14 -4.41 3.15
C ASP A 115 -4.18 -3.63 4.05
N HIS A 116 -4.69 -2.91 5.07
CA HIS A 116 -3.84 -2.29 6.10
C HIS A 116 -3.05 -3.33 6.90
N LEU A 117 -3.66 -4.46 7.27
CA LEU A 117 -2.95 -5.56 7.92
C LEU A 117 -1.88 -6.17 7.00
N ARG A 118 -2.15 -6.29 5.71
CA ARG A 118 -1.18 -6.76 4.73
C ARG A 118 0.01 -5.80 4.61
N LEU A 119 -0.24 -4.50 4.59
CA LEU A 119 0.80 -3.48 4.58
C LEU A 119 1.70 -3.59 5.82
N HIS A 120 1.10 -3.77 7.00
CA HIS A 120 1.84 -4.01 8.24
C HIS A 120 2.68 -5.29 8.17
N ALA A 121 2.12 -6.41 7.70
CA ALA A 121 2.85 -7.66 7.56
C ALA A 121 4.07 -7.53 6.62
N ASN A 122 3.91 -6.79 5.52
CA ASN A 122 5.02 -6.49 4.61
C ASN A 122 6.10 -5.62 5.27
N GLN A 123 5.69 -4.62 6.06
CA GLN A 123 6.63 -3.75 6.79
C GLN A 123 7.48 -4.56 7.78
N LEU A 124 6.87 -5.47 8.54
CA LEU A 124 7.58 -6.37 9.46
C LEU A 124 8.62 -7.24 8.72
N ALA A 125 8.26 -7.75 7.54
CA ALA A 125 9.16 -8.57 6.73
C ALA A 125 10.38 -7.75 6.24
N ILE A 126 10.16 -6.50 5.84
CA ILE A 126 11.22 -5.59 5.42
C ILE A 126 12.15 -5.27 6.60
N GLU A 127 11.61 -4.91 7.76
CA GLU A 127 12.41 -4.57 8.96
C GLU A 127 13.25 -5.76 9.44
N THR A 128 12.66 -6.96 9.46
CA THR A 128 13.37 -8.21 9.81
C THR A 128 14.50 -8.49 8.82
N SER A 129 14.27 -8.26 7.53
CA SER A 129 15.30 -8.41 6.49
C SER A 129 16.42 -7.36 6.60
N ALA A 130 16.09 -6.14 7.01
CA ALA A 130 17.05 -5.06 7.20
C ALA A 130 17.97 -5.30 8.42
N GLN A 131 17.44 -5.89 9.50
CA GLN A 131 18.22 -6.23 10.71
C GLN A 131 19.20 -7.39 10.53
N SER A 132 18.94 -8.31 9.59
CA SER A 132 19.86 -9.40 9.24
C SER A 132 21.00 -8.96 8.31
N SER A 133 20.90 -7.76 7.72
CA SER A 133 21.98 -7.11 6.98
C SER A 133 22.52 -5.90 7.74
N SER A 134 23.57 -6.06 8.56
CA SER A 134 24.22 -4.99 9.32
C SER A 134 24.98 -3.96 8.45
N SER A 135 24.48 -3.60 7.27
CA SER A 135 25.00 -2.54 6.40
C SER A 135 23.93 -2.04 5.43
N GLN A 136 22.86 -1.43 5.94
CA GLN A 136 22.04 -0.56 5.11
C GLN A 136 22.44 0.90 5.34
N LYS A 137 23.26 1.40 4.43
CA LYS A 137 23.43 2.84 4.17
C LYS A 137 22.04 3.44 4.01
N GLN A 138 21.65 4.27 4.96
CA GLN A 138 20.52 5.16 4.84
C GLN A 138 20.70 5.98 3.54
N VAL A 139 19.94 5.66 2.49
CA VAL A 139 19.88 6.51 1.29
C VAL A 139 18.86 7.60 1.59
N SER A 140 19.32 8.61 2.33
CA SER A 140 18.64 9.90 2.33
C SER A 140 18.84 10.51 0.95
N LEU A 141 17.75 10.73 0.21
CA LEU A 141 17.73 11.68 -0.90
C LEU A 141 17.93 13.07 -0.30
N PHE A 142 19.16 13.40 0.07
CA PHE A 142 19.55 14.76 0.37
C PHE A 142 19.45 15.55 -0.94
N THR A 143 18.30 16.18 -1.17
CA THR A 143 18.26 17.36 -2.02
C THR A 143 19.01 18.45 -1.27
N ASP A 144 20.33 18.49 -1.48
CA ASP A 144 21.17 19.57 -1.00
C ASP A 144 20.64 20.87 -1.63
N ALA A 145 19.91 21.68 -0.86
CA ALA A 145 19.33 22.94 -1.32
C ALA A 145 20.41 23.97 -1.71
N SER A 146 21.69 23.65 -1.45
CA SER A 146 22.81 24.42 -1.94
C SER A 146 22.83 24.45 -3.47
N LYS A 147 22.99 25.64 -4.05
CA LYS A 147 23.29 25.83 -5.48
C LYS A 147 24.78 25.65 -5.82
N LYS A 148 25.60 25.21 -4.85
CA LYS A 148 27.05 25.06 -5.02
C LYS A 148 27.38 23.68 -5.58
N CYS A 149 28.29 23.64 -6.55
CA CYS A 149 28.85 22.40 -7.10
C CYS A 149 29.91 21.82 -6.14
N LYS A 150 30.04 20.49 -6.12
CA LYS A 150 31.04 19.77 -5.32
C LYS A 150 32.25 19.39 -6.19
N TYR A 151 33.39 19.08 -5.58
CA TYR A 151 34.60 18.69 -6.33
C TYR A 151 34.32 17.46 -7.20
N LYS A 152 34.56 17.59 -8.51
CA LYS A 152 34.23 16.61 -9.56
C LYS A 152 32.74 16.31 -9.76
N ALA A 153 31.83 17.16 -9.29
CA ALA A 153 30.38 16.96 -9.46
C ALA A 153 29.65 18.29 -9.71
N HIS A 154 28.95 18.36 -10.85
CA HIS A 154 28.07 19.48 -11.16
C HIS A 154 26.73 19.32 -10.42
N ASN A 155 26.23 20.42 -9.87
CA ASN A 155 24.91 20.48 -9.26
C ASN A 155 23.93 21.02 -10.29
N THR A 156 22.87 20.28 -10.59
CA THR A 156 21.85 20.67 -11.58
C THR A 156 21.08 21.95 -11.21
N LEU A 157 21.14 22.36 -9.94
CA LEU A 157 20.57 23.62 -9.44
C LEU A 157 21.58 24.79 -9.45
N ALA A 158 22.79 24.59 -9.99
CA ALA A 158 23.80 25.64 -10.07
C ALA A 158 23.42 26.71 -11.09
N ASN A 159 23.83 27.95 -10.84
CA ASN A 159 23.56 29.10 -11.71
C ASN A 159 24.49 29.17 -12.94
N HIS A 160 25.05 28.05 -13.39
CA HIS A 160 25.90 27.91 -14.57
C HIS A 160 25.69 26.53 -15.19
N PRO A 161 25.86 26.37 -16.51
CA PRO A 161 25.78 25.06 -17.16
C PRO A 161 26.98 24.17 -16.79
N GLU A 162 26.79 22.85 -16.86
CA GLU A 162 27.81 21.85 -16.53
C GLU A 162 29.14 22.07 -17.26
N SER A 163 29.07 22.46 -18.53
CA SER A 163 30.24 22.73 -19.38
C SER A 163 31.17 23.81 -18.83
N CYS A 164 30.64 24.75 -18.04
CA CYS A 164 31.40 25.86 -17.45
C CYS A 164 31.71 25.62 -15.97
N CYS A 165 31.45 24.43 -15.42
CA CYS A 165 31.63 24.16 -14.01
C CYS A 165 33.10 23.92 -13.66
N TRP A 166 33.77 24.91 -13.06
CA TRP A 166 35.19 24.78 -12.70
C TRP A 166 35.45 23.76 -11.59
N LYS A 167 34.40 23.40 -10.85
CA LYS A 167 34.47 22.35 -9.83
C LYS A 167 34.47 20.94 -10.45
N LEU A 168 33.93 20.80 -11.67
CA LEU A 168 34.01 19.62 -12.51
C LEU A 168 35.27 19.64 -13.39
N TYR A 169 35.62 20.81 -13.92
CA TYR A 169 36.75 21.07 -14.81
C TYR A 169 37.70 22.12 -14.22
N PRO A 170 38.65 21.74 -13.34
CA PRO A 170 39.54 22.68 -12.65
C PRO A 170 40.37 23.58 -13.57
N HIS A 171 40.63 23.13 -14.81
CA HIS A 171 41.36 23.90 -15.81
C HIS A 171 40.59 25.11 -16.37
N LEU A 172 39.29 25.21 -16.10
CA LEU A 172 38.46 26.35 -16.48
C LEU A 172 38.46 27.46 -15.41
N GLN A 173 39.11 27.24 -14.27
CA GLN A 173 39.17 28.21 -13.19
C GLN A 173 39.91 29.49 -13.68
N PRO A 174 39.33 30.68 -13.57
CA PRO A 174 39.99 31.92 -13.96
C PRO A 174 41.19 32.15 -13.04
N ASP A 175 42.31 32.54 -13.64
CA ASP A 175 43.48 32.95 -12.90
C ASP A 175 43.15 34.16 -12.03
N TYR A 176 43.48 34.04 -10.74
CA TYR A 176 43.19 35.04 -9.71
C TYR A 176 43.82 36.42 -10.00
N LEU A 177 44.79 36.49 -10.91
CA LEU A 177 45.55 37.71 -11.20
C LEU A 177 44.77 38.78 -11.99
N GLU A 178 43.75 38.43 -12.76
CA GLU A 178 42.98 39.43 -13.54
C GLU A 178 41.82 40.09 -12.76
N ASN A 179 41.36 39.46 -11.67
CA ASN A 179 40.13 39.91 -11.00
C ASN A 179 40.35 41.03 -9.98
N SER A 180 41.60 41.45 -9.75
CA SER A 180 41.91 42.59 -8.87
C SER A 180 41.56 43.95 -9.49
N LYS A 181 41.37 44.04 -10.82
CA LYS A 181 41.08 45.31 -11.50
C LYS A 181 39.60 45.54 -11.85
N ALA A 182 38.74 44.52 -11.70
CA ALA A 182 37.31 44.61 -12.07
C ALA A 182 36.36 44.87 -10.89
N LYS A 183 36.87 45.00 -9.66
CA LYS A 183 36.02 45.03 -8.45
C LYS A 183 35.39 46.39 -8.11
N HIS A 184 35.58 47.43 -8.93
CA HIS A 184 35.06 48.78 -8.64
C HIS A 184 33.92 49.27 -9.54
N GLN A 185 33.49 48.55 -10.58
CA GLN A 185 32.39 49.00 -11.45
C GLN A 185 31.62 47.82 -12.04
N ALA A 186 30.70 47.20 -11.28
CA ALA A 186 29.58 46.41 -11.84
C ALA A 186 28.61 45.97 -10.72
N GLU A 187 28.07 46.92 -9.95
CA GLU A 187 26.77 46.75 -9.31
C GLU A 187 25.66 47.22 -10.27
N HIS A 188 25.68 46.75 -11.51
CA HIS A 188 24.51 46.81 -12.39
C HIS A 188 24.78 46.03 -13.68
N SER A 189 23.72 45.38 -14.16
CA SER A 189 23.57 44.76 -15.47
C SER A 189 23.94 43.29 -15.60
N MET A 190 22.93 42.55 -16.04
CA MET A 190 23.00 41.21 -16.58
C MET A 190 23.92 41.12 -17.80
N ASP A 191 24.18 39.86 -18.17
CA ASP A 191 24.54 39.34 -19.49
C ASP A 191 25.97 38.86 -19.73
N ILE A 192 26.02 37.54 -19.99
CA ILE A 192 26.51 36.95 -21.24
C ILE A 192 27.76 37.64 -21.77
N LYS A 193 28.92 37.07 -21.44
CA LYS A 193 30.13 37.15 -22.27
C LYS A 193 31.14 36.13 -21.77
N PHE A 194 31.15 34.96 -22.40
CA PHE A 194 32.33 34.37 -23.03
C PHE A 194 31.94 32.96 -23.53
N CYS A 195 31.35 32.92 -24.72
CA CYS A 195 31.34 31.72 -25.55
C CYS A 195 31.46 32.18 -27.00
N LEU A 196 32.71 32.41 -27.42
CA LEU A 196 33.13 32.64 -28.79
C LEU A 196 34.55 32.07 -28.92
N LYS A 197 34.66 30.76 -29.07
CA LYS A 197 35.08 30.10 -30.32
C LYS A 197 35.09 28.59 -30.13
#